data_AF-A0A517WFN7-F1
#
_entry.id   AF-A0A517WFN7-F1
#
_cell.length_a   1.000
_cell.length_b   1.000
_cell.length_c   1.000
_cell.angle_alpha   90.00
_cell.angle_beta   90.00
_cell.angle_gamma   90.00
#
_symmetry.space_group_name_H-M   'P 1'
#
loop_
_entity.id
_entity.type
_entity.pdbx_description
1 polymer ?
#
loop_
_entity_poly.entity_id
_entity_poly.type
_entity_poly.pdbx_seq_one_letter_code
_entity_poly.pdbx_strand_id
1 'polypeptide(L)'
;MTARATDRYYFDIHVQSPSGHYQVDATSPDNQGPNGKAFQANFTYKCVDTRTGKTIWTRKQPMRKPQRFNFGDSSFEIAVPKEGSPRIIIVSNQGAAAILAANDNLITISSQGQKTGEIDLVNDALQKEESERLMYHSWGGSNWSRLAAWYFFELPEGEIFVIRPAWGPRILVDVNKGKLVSGDVSLIGPALEAEKQLVLAASRTKIELEDHERSMLEAAYLAGSLNLHEAIPFLKSLEMSTYSETNSARGHPDGVNFNNEIDPFRYRTYDLRQTAQLSLRRLGVAPRNLPCHGFMIERGDEAFPFTPKKQTQPRHKNAVQVKTGMSAKEVLNTIGAPDYINDDSWSYDMDAEVPFSLTLTFDTYNVTAIKKEAPLWKIGLDRDKALAF
;
A
#
# COMPACT_ATOMS: atom_id res chain seq x y z
N MET A 1 -30.27 -5.75 -16.53
CA MET A 1 -28.92 -5.52 -15.99
C MET A 1 -28.93 -5.92 -14.52
N THR A 2 -28.46 -7.12 -14.22
CA THR A 2 -28.27 -7.60 -12.84
C THR A 2 -26.89 -7.17 -12.38
N ALA A 3 -26.81 -6.20 -11.47
CA ALA A 3 -25.57 -5.89 -10.78
C ALA A 3 -25.18 -7.12 -9.94
N ARG A 4 -24.17 -7.87 -10.38
CA ARG A 4 -23.53 -8.87 -9.53
C ARG A 4 -22.62 -8.11 -8.60
N ALA A 5 -22.98 -8.01 -7.32
CA ALA A 5 -22.05 -7.53 -6.30
C ALA A 5 -20.83 -8.47 -6.32
N THR A 6 -19.62 -7.94 -6.46
CA THR A 6 -18.41 -8.71 -6.25
C THR A 6 -18.37 -9.15 -4.79
N ASP A 7 -18.21 -10.45 -4.53
CA ASP A 7 -18.08 -10.97 -3.17
C ASP A 7 -16.95 -10.23 -2.43
N ARG A 8 -17.22 -9.77 -1.21
CA ARG A 8 -16.22 -9.17 -0.32
C ARG A 8 -15.98 -10.09 0.86
N TYR A 9 -14.73 -10.28 1.24
CA TYR A 9 -14.36 -11.14 2.37
C TYR A 9 -13.71 -10.32 3.48
N TYR A 10 -14.11 -10.61 4.73
CA TYR A 10 -13.54 -10.04 5.95
C TYR A 10 -13.06 -11.19 6.82
N PHE A 11 -11.75 -11.34 6.93
CA PHE A 11 -11.12 -12.41 7.70
C PHE A 11 -10.93 -12.00 9.17
N ASP A 12 -10.63 -12.98 10.01
CA ASP A 12 -10.24 -12.71 11.38
C ASP A 12 -8.94 -11.89 11.38
N ILE A 13 -8.86 -10.88 12.26
CA ILE A 13 -7.72 -9.96 12.37
C ILE A 13 -7.08 -10.13 13.74
N HIS A 14 -5.77 -10.33 13.76
CA HIS A 14 -4.97 -10.43 14.96
C HIS A 14 -3.84 -9.41 14.88
N VAL A 15 -3.89 -8.37 15.72
CA VAL A 15 -2.91 -7.28 15.65
C VAL A 15 -2.39 -6.91 17.04
N GLN A 16 -1.09 -6.68 17.13
CA GLN A 16 -0.42 -6.22 18.34
C GLN A 16 -0.09 -4.74 18.27
N SER A 17 -0.10 -4.08 19.42
CA SER A 17 0.45 -2.72 19.59
C SER A 17 1.95 -2.71 19.27
N PRO A 18 2.54 -1.55 18.89
CA PRO A 18 3.97 -1.44 18.64
C PRO A 18 4.88 -1.93 19.78
N SER A 19 4.45 -1.73 21.04
CA SER A 19 5.15 -2.23 22.24
C SER A 19 5.00 -3.73 22.48
N GLY A 20 4.11 -4.41 21.75
CA GLY A 20 3.72 -5.80 21.99
C GLY A 20 2.90 -6.02 23.26
N HIS A 21 2.61 -4.97 24.06
CA HIS A 21 1.90 -5.11 25.33
C HIS A 21 0.40 -5.37 25.20
N TYR A 22 -0.20 -4.96 24.09
CA TYR A 22 -1.62 -5.15 23.82
C TYR A 22 -1.83 -5.89 22.51
N GLN A 23 -2.80 -6.80 22.49
CA GLN A 23 -3.26 -7.48 21.28
C GLN A 23 -4.77 -7.32 21.15
N VAL A 24 -5.23 -6.96 19.95
CA VAL A 24 -6.64 -6.96 19.59
C VAL A 24 -6.90 -8.07 18.59
N ASP A 25 -7.81 -8.96 18.95
CA ASP A 25 -8.36 -9.99 18.08
C ASP A 25 -9.76 -9.58 17.65
N ALA A 26 -10.06 -9.66 16.36
CA ALA A 26 -11.40 -9.52 15.81
C ALA A 26 -11.78 -10.81 15.08
N THR A 27 -12.72 -11.56 15.65
CA THR A 27 -13.12 -12.87 15.12
C THR A 27 -14.60 -12.92 14.79
N SER A 28 -14.95 -13.62 13.71
CA SER A 28 -16.35 -13.83 13.30
C SER A 28 -16.72 -15.31 13.30
N PRO A 29 -17.93 -15.68 13.75
CA PRO A 29 -18.43 -17.05 13.55
C PRO A 29 -18.57 -17.41 12.07
N ASP A 30 -18.71 -16.43 11.17
CA ASP A 30 -18.82 -16.66 9.71
C ASP A 30 -17.48 -17.15 9.09
N ASN A 31 -16.37 -17.05 9.83
CA ASN A 31 -15.04 -17.50 9.40
C ASN A 31 -14.71 -18.97 9.78
N GLN A 32 -15.59 -19.68 10.48
CA GLN A 32 -15.31 -21.04 11.00
C GLN A 32 -15.53 -22.18 9.98
N GLY A 33 -15.86 -21.88 8.72
CA GLY A 33 -16.15 -22.87 7.66
C GLY A 33 -15.03 -22.98 6.61
N PRO A 34 -14.94 -24.10 5.86
CA PRO A 34 -13.81 -24.42 4.98
C PRO A 34 -13.59 -23.44 3.81
N ASN A 35 -14.58 -22.60 3.48
CA ASN A 35 -14.49 -21.67 2.34
C ASN A 35 -14.69 -20.19 2.71
N GLY A 36 -14.92 -19.84 3.98
CA GLY A 36 -15.27 -18.47 4.39
C GLY A 36 -16.56 -17.94 3.72
N LYS A 37 -17.54 -17.48 4.48
CA LYS A 37 -18.76 -16.93 3.85
C LYS A 37 -18.49 -15.49 3.39
N ALA A 38 -18.75 -15.14 2.13
CA ALA A 38 -18.66 -13.73 1.72
C ALA A 38 -19.52 -12.82 2.62
N PHE A 39 -19.06 -11.60 2.82
CA PHE A 39 -19.67 -10.57 3.67
C PHE A 39 -19.77 -10.99 5.14
N GLN A 40 -18.72 -11.62 5.68
CA GLN A 40 -18.64 -11.98 7.10
C GLN A 40 -18.98 -10.77 7.99
N ALA A 41 -19.74 -11.03 9.05
CA ALA A 41 -20.18 -10.02 10.00
C ALA A 41 -20.19 -10.59 11.42
N ASN A 42 -20.84 -9.90 12.36
CA ASN A 42 -20.98 -10.32 13.75
C ASN A 42 -19.62 -10.53 14.46
N PHE A 43 -18.65 -9.66 14.16
CA PHE A 43 -17.31 -9.73 14.74
C PHE A 43 -17.35 -9.48 16.26
N THR A 44 -16.57 -10.26 17.00
CA THR A 44 -16.22 -10.01 18.39
C THR A 44 -14.79 -9.52 18.46
N TYR A 45 -14.61 -8.34 19.05
CA TYR A 45 -13.32 -7.70 19.28
C TYR A 45 -12.91 -7.92 20.72
N LYS A 46 -11.66 -8.31 20.95
CA LYS A 46 -11.11 -8.55 22.29
C LYS A 46 -9.72 -7.95 22.39
N CYS A 47 -9.51 -7.06 23.35
CA CYS A 47 -8.18 -6.55 23.69
C CYS A 47 -7.63 -7.24 24.92
N VAL A 48 -6.40 -7.71 24.84
CA VAL A 48 -5.70 -8.44 25.90
C VAL A 48 -4.36 -7.76 26.21
N ASP A 49 -4.03 -7.59 27.49
CA ASP A 49 -2.64 -7.31 27.89
C ASP A 49 -1.86 -8.61 27.77
N THR A 50 -0.88 -8.63 26.87
CA THR A 50 -0.13 -9.84 26.48
C THR A 50 0.77 -10.37 27.59
N ARG A 51 1.19 -9.52 28.53
CA ARG A 51 2.05 -9.91 29.65
C ARG A 51 1.27 -10.64 30.73
N THR A 52 0.03 -10.21 30.94
CA THR A 52 -0.84 -10.78 31.99
C THR A 52 -1.86 -11.78 31.47
N GLY A 53 -2.13 -11.78 30.16
CA GLY A 53 -3.23 -12.52 29.54
C GLY A 53 -4.62 -11.96 29.89
N LYS A 54 -4.70 -10.85 30.63
CA LYS A 54 -5.96 -10.28 31.09
C LYS A 54 -6.68 -9.57 29.95
N THR A 55 -7.97 -9.87 29.80
CA THR A 55 -8.84 -9.11 28.89
C THR A 55 -9.07 -7.71 29.46
N ILE A 56 -8.70 -6.69 28.69
CA ILE A 56 -8.86 -5.28 29.05
C ILE A 56 -10.26 -4.83 28.66
N TRP A 57 -10.69 -5.17 27.45
CA TRP A 57 -12.04 -4.90 26.98
C TRP A 57 -12.48 -5.90 25.92
N THR A 58 -13.80 -6.01 25.78
CA THR A 58 -14.47 -6.80 24.74
C THR A 58 -15.56 -5.95 24.12
N ARG A 59 -15.73 -6.06 22.81
CA ARG A 59 -16.75 -5.35 22.05
C ARG A 59 -17.35 -6.29 21.01
N LYS A 60 -18.64 -6.13 20.71
CA LYS A 60 -19.30 -6.84 19.60
C LYS A 60 -19.70 -5.85 18.52
N GLN A 61 -19.52 -6.24 17.26
CA GLN A 61 -20.05 -5.51 16.11
C GLN A 61 -21.57 -5.35 16.29
N PRO A 62 -22.10 -4.12 16.30
CA PRO A 62 -23.53 -3.93 16.46
C PRO A 62 -24.30 -4.52 15.27
N MET A 63 -25.26 -5.41 15.55
CA MET A 63 -26.10 -6.04 14.53
C MET A 63 -27.51 -5.41 14.52
N ARG A 64 -28.16 -5.38 13.35
CA ARG A 64 -29.61 -5.12 13.27
C ARG A 64 -30.37 -6.35 13.74
N LYS A 65 -31.64 -6.17 14.10
CA LYS A 65 -32.53 -7.30 14.32
C LYS A 65 -32.61 -8.12 13.02
N PRO A 66 -32.65 -9.47 13.08
CA PRO A 66 -32.86 -10.30 11.90
C PRO A 66 -34.09 -9.82 11.12
N GLN A 67 -33.93 -9.67 9.82
CA GLN A 67 -35.01 -9.36 8.89
C GLN A 67 -35.25 -10.55 8.00
N ARG A 68 -36.52 -10.88 7.77
CA ARG A 68 -36.94 -11.93 6.85
C ARG A 68 -37.04 -11.35 5.45
N PHE A 69 -36.30 -11.95 4.52
CA PHE A 69 -36.34 -11.65 3.11
C PHE A 69 -37.06 -12.78 2.39
N ASN A 70 -38.06 -12.43 1.57
CA ASN A 70 -38.83 -13.37 0.78
C ASN A 70 -38.39 -13.25 -0.69
N PHE A 71 -38.02 -14.37 -1.30
CA PHE A 71 -37.63 -14.49 -2.71
C PHE A 71 -38.42 -15.64 -3.33
N GLY A 72 -39.52 -15.31 -4.01
CA GLY A 72 -40.48 -16.29 -4.49
C GLY A 72 -41.05 -17.12 -3.34
N ASP A 73 -40.96 -18.45 -3.47
CA ASP A 73 -41.44 -19.41 -2.46
C ASP A 73 -40.43 -19.68 -1.33
N SER A 74 -39.26 -19.04 -1.38
CA SER A 74 -38.21 -19.17 -0.36
C SER A 74 -38.16 -17.94 0.55
N SER A 75 -37.83 -18.15 1.82
CA SER A 75 -37.53 -17.06 2.73
C SER A 75 -36.29 -17.36 3.56
N PHE A 76 -35.47 -16.36 3.81
CA PHE A 76 -34.34 -16.46 4.74
C PHE A 76 -34.34 -15.27 5.69
N GLU A 77 -33.85 -15.48 6.91
CA GLU A 77 -33.62 -14.41 7.88
C GLU A 77 -32.13 -14.09 7.94
N ILE A 78 -31.80 -12.80 7.86
CA ILE A 78 -30.44 -12.33 8.02
C ILE A 78 -30.41 -11.09 8.91
N ALA A 79 -29.48 -11.08 9.86
CA ALA A 79 -29.12 -9.89 10.60
C ALA A 79 -28.01 -9.16 9.84
N VAL A 80 -28.32 -7.97 9.33
CA VAL A 80 -27.33 -7.11 8.67
C VAL A 80 -26.61 -6.29 9.74
N PRO A 81 -25.29 -6.09 9.66
CA PRO A 81 -24.59 -5.28 10.64
C PRO A 81 -25.01 -3.79 10.55
N LYS A 82 -24.99 -3.09 11.69
CA LYS A 82 -25.22 -1.63 11.75
C LYS A 82 -23.96 -0.83 11.42
N GLU A 83 -22.81 -1.46 11.51
CA GLU A 83 -21.48 -0.91 11.25
C GLU A 83 -20.77 -1.84 10.27
N GLY A 84 -19.93 -1.33 9.37
CA GLY A 84 -19.18 -2.17 8.45
C GLY A 84 -18.28 -3.19 9.19
N SER A 85 -18.06 -4.35 8.57
CA SER A 85 -17.09 -5.33 9.09
C SER A 85 -15.66 -4.77 9.03
N PRO A 86 -14.75 -5.20 9.93
CA PRO A 86 -13.44 -4.59 10.04
C PRO A 86 -12.57 -4.91 8.81
N ARG A 87 -11.89 -3.90 8.28
CA ARG A 87 -10.88 -4.01 7.23
C ARG A 87 -9.47 -3.92 7.79
N ILE A 88 -9.26 -2.96 8.71
CA ILE A 88 -7.96 -2.67 9.32
C ILE A 88 -8.21 -2.38 10.81
N ILE A 89 -7.33 -2.88 11.67
CA ILE A 89 -7.30 -2.54 13.09
C ILE A 89 -5.87 -2.12 13.44
N ILE A 90 -5.72 -0.95 14.06
CA ILE A 90 -4.46 -0.48 14.64
C ILE A 90 -4.65 -0.33 16.15
N VAL A 91 -3.65 -0.75 16.94
CA VAL A 91 -3.71 -0.76 18.41
C VAL A 91 -2.63 0.16 18.98
N SER A 92 -3.01 0.99 19.97
CA SER A 92 -2.06 1.87 20.63
C SER A 92 -1.27 1.17 21.74
N ASN A 93 -0.19 1.80 22.18
CA ASN A 93 0.60 1.32 23.32
C ASN A 93 -0.12 1.47 24.66
N GLN A 94 -1.30 2.08 24.69
CA GLN A 94 -2.17 2.19 25.85
C GLN A 94 -3.38 1.24 25.78
N GLY A 95 -3.51 0.45 24.71
CA GLY A 95 -4.62 -0.49 24.52
C GLY A 95 -5.89 0.15 23.94
N ALA A 96 -5.80 1.36 23.39
CA ALA A 96 -6.84 1.91 22.53
C ALA A 96 -6.76 1.28 21.13
N ALA A 97 -7.82 1.41 20.33
CA ALA A 97 -7.85 0.87 18.98
C ALA A 97 -8.57 1.80 17.99
N ALA A 98 -8.09 1.79 16.76
CA ALA A 98 -8.72 2.42 15.61
C ALA A 98 -9.10 1.33 14.61
N ILE A 99 -10.38 1.26 14.25
CA ILE A 99 -10.94 0.21 13.38
C ILE A 99 -11.48 0.89 12.13
N LEU A 100 -10.87 0.62 10.97
CA LEU A 100 -11.44 1.00 9.68
C LEU A 100 -12.44 -0.06 9.25
N ALA A 101 -13.71 0.34 9.12
CA ALA A 101 -14.80 -0.53 8.71
C ALA A 101 -14.98 -0.57 7.18
N ALA A 102 -15.75 -1.54 6.69
CA ALA A 102 -16.06 -1.79 5.27
C ALA A 102 -16.64 -0.59 4.49
N ASN A 103 -17.27 0.34 5.21
CA ASN A 103 -17.88 1.55 4.67
C ASN A 103 -17.00 2.80 4.85
N ASP A 104 -15.70 2.60 5.07
CA ASP A 104 -14.70 3.65 5.32
C ASP A 104 -14.93 4.48 6.58
N ASN A 105 -15.82 4.01 7.47
CA ASN A 105 -15.97 4.58 8.80
C ASN A 105 -14.78 4.18 9.68
N LEU A 106 -14.13 5.17 10.27
CA LEU A 106 -13.12 4.97 11.30
C LEU A 106 -13.79 4.99 12.68
N ILE A 107 -13.76 3.86 13.37
CA ILE A 107 -14.28 3.71 14.72
C ILE A 107 -13.10 3.79 15.69
N THR A 108 -13.20 4.68 16.67
CA THR A 108 -12.19 4.82 17.72
C THR A 108 -12.70 4.21 19.03
N ILE A 109 -11.82 3.45 19.67
CA ILE A 109 -12.07 2.75 20.93
C ILE A 109 -11.01 3.21 21.93
N SER A 110 -11.43 3.71 23.10
CA SER A 110 -10.49 4.09 24.16
C SER A 110 -9.80 2.87 24.79
N SER A 111 -8.76 3.11 25.60
CA SER A 111 -8.08 2.07 26.36
C SER A 111 -8.98 1.34 27.38
N GLN A 112 -10.13 1.92 27.74
CA GLN A 112 -11.17 1.30 28.58
C GLN A 112 -12.22 0.52 27.77
N GLY A 113 -12.07 0.45 26.43
CA GLY A 113 -12.98 -0.28 25.54
C GLY A 113 -14.25 0.48 25.15
N GLN A 114 -14.34 1.77 25.48
CA GLN A 114 -15.49 2.59 25.10
C GLN A 114 -15.34 3.05 23.65
N LYS A 115 -16.42 2.93 22.86
CA LYS A 115 -16.47 3.59 21.55
C LYS A 115 -16.53 5.10 21.77
N THR A 116 -15.47 5.80 21.40
CA THR A 116 -15.35 7.25 21.58
C THR A 116 -15.87 8.01 20.36
N GLY A 117 -15.77 7.41 19.17
CA GLY A 117 -16.34 8.02 17.96
C GLY A 117 -16.48 7.06 16.78
N GLU A 118 -17.13 7.59 15.75
CA GLU A 118 -17.26 7.01 14.41
C GLU A 118 -17.24 8.17 13.42
N ILE A 119 -16.24 8.16 12.53
CA ILE A 119 -15.98 9.23 11.56
C ILE A 119 -16.11 8.62 10.18
N ASP A 120 -16.87 9.24 9.28
CA ASP A 120 -16.83 8.90 7.87
C ASP A 120 -15.53 9.44 7.31
N LEU A 121 -14.49 8.60 7.27
CA LEU A 121 -13.12 9.08 7.09
C LEU A 121 -12.92 9.78 5.74
N VAL A 122 -13.62 9.32 4.71
CA VAL A 122 -13.50 9.89 3.36
C VAL A 122 -14.26 11.21 3.28
N ASN A 123 -15.51 11.24 3.75
CA ASN A 123 -16.36 12.42 3.57
C ASN A 123 -16.14 13.51 4.63
N ASP A 124 -15.74 13.14 5.85
CA ASP A 124 -15.53 14.10 6.93
C ASP A 124 -14.11 14.68 6.94
N ALA A 125 -13.10 13.91 6.50
CA ALA A 125 -11.70 14.32 6.59
C ALA A 125 -11.13 14.91 5.28
N LEU A 126 -11.74 14.61 4.13
CA LEU A 126 -11.22 15.00 2.82
C LEU A 126 -12.27 15.75 2.02
N GLN A 127 -11.84 16.77 1.27
CA GLN A 127 -12.65 17.29 0.17
C GLN A 127 -12.71 16.27 -0.97
N LYS A 128 -13.74 16.34 -1.81
CA LYS A 128 -13.93 15.38 -2.92
C LYS A 128 -12.70 15.32 -3.85
N GLU A 129 -12.16 16.47 -4.22
CA GLU A 129 -10.98 16.59 -5.08
C GLU A 129 -9.72 16.03 -4.40
N GLU A 130 -9.65 16.11 -3.07
CA GLU A 130 -8.57 15.49 -2.31
C GLU A 130 -8.72 13.96 -2.29
N SER A 131 -9.94 13.45 -2.07
CA SER A 131 -10.22 12.02 -2.13
C SER A 131 -9.87 11.40 -3.48
N GLU A 132 -10.23 12.05 -4.59
CA GLU A 132 -9.87 11.60 -5.94
C GLU A 132 -8.35 11.60 -6.19
N ARG A 133 -7.61 12.49 -5.49
CA ARG A 133 -6.15 12.59 -5.62
C ARG A 133 -5.38 11.67 -4.69
N LEU A 134 -5.92 11.35 -3.51
CA LEU A 134 -5.22 10.62 -2.43
C LEU A 134 -5.57 9.13 -2.40
N MET A 135 -6.69 8.73 -3.01
CA MET A 135 -7.24 7.38 -2.93
C MET A 135 -7.47 6.77 -4.31
N TYR A 136 -7.39 5.45 -4.37
CA TYR A 136 -7.86 4.70 -5.53
C TYR A 136 -9.30 4.27 -5.32
N HIS A 137 -10.17 4.62 -6.27
CA HIS A 137 -11.58 4.28 -6.24
C HIS A 137 -11.85 3.12 -7.19
N SER A 138 -12.38 2.02 -6.67
CA SER A 138 -12.85 0.90 -7.48
C SER A 138 -14.30 0.58 -7.19
N TRP A 139 -14.89 -0.34 -7.97
CA TRP A 139 -16.20 -0.93 -7.65
C TRP A 139 -16.23 -1.59 -6.25
N GLY A 140 -15.05 -1.96 -5.72
CA GLY A 140 -14.84 -2.48 -4.38
C GLY A 140 -14.74 -1.42 -3.27
N GLY A 141 -14.91 -0.13 -3.59
CA GLY A 141 -14.79 0.99 -2.65
C GLY A 141 -13.46 1.73 -2.77
N SER A 142 -13.26 2.69 -1.87
CA SER A 142 -12.07 3.50 -1.82
C SER A 142 -10.94 2.76 -1.09
N ASN A 143 -9.72 2.88 -1.63
CA ASN A 143 -8.52 2.27 -1.09
C ASN A 143 -7.45 3.33 -0.88
N TRP A 144 -6.90 3.33 0.34
CA TRP A 144 -5.72 4.10 0.67
C TRP A 144 -4.51 3.52 -0.05
N SER A 145 -3.58 4.38 -0.46
CA SER A 145 -2.28 3.94 -0.96
C SER A 145 -1.63 2.97 0.03
N ARG A 146 -0.96 1.95 -0.49
CA ARG A 146 -0.14 1.03 0.33
C ARG A 146 1.04 1.72 1.04
N LEU A 147 1.35 2.96 0.66
CA LEU A 147 2.39 3.78 1.28
C LEU A 147 1.84 4.65 2.42
N ALA A 148 0.52 4.61 2.68
CA ALA A 148 -0.09 5.36 3.76
C ALA A 148 0.26 4.72 5.10
N ALA A 149 0.74 5.51 6.07
CA ALA A 149 1.06 5.04 7.41
C ALA A 149 -0.08 5.35 8.39
N TRP A 150 -0.36 4.40 9.28
CA TRP A 150 -1.45 4.45 10.24
C TRP A 150 -0.88 4.20 11.63
N TYR A 151 -0.93 5.18 12.53
CA TYR A 151 -0.23 5.08 13.80
C TYR A 151 -0.86 5.93 14.90
N PHE A 152 -0.49 5.62 16.15
CA PHE A 152 -0.80 6.43 17.31
C PHE A 152 0.44 7.20 17.77
N PHE A 153 0.22 8.38 18.33
CA PHE A 153 1.19 8.99 19.23
C PHE A 153 0.51 9.52 20.48
N GLU A 154 1.25 9.53 21.58
CA GLU A 154 0.76 9.91 22.89
C GLU A 154 1.03 11.39 23.18
N LEU A 155 0.05 12.02 23.83
CA LEU A 155 0.11 13.35 24.41
C LEU A 155 -0.25 13.26 25.90
N PRO A 156 0.14 14.23 26.74
CA PRO A 156 -0.25 14.24 28.15
C PRO A 156 -1.76 14.12 28.39
N GLU A 157 -2.56 14.74 27.52
CA GLU A 157 -4.02 14.79 27.59
C GLU A 157 -4.74 13.64 26.85
N GLY A 158 -4.02 12.78 26.13
CA GLY A 158 -4.65 11.70 25.37
C GLY A 158 -3.81 11.11 24.24
N GLU A 159 -4.47 10.35 23.38
CA GLU A 159 -3.83 9.75 22.21
C GLU A 159 -4.40 10.35 20.93
N ILE A 160 -3.52 10.63 19.97
CA ILE A 160 -3.90 11.01 18.61
C ILE A 160 -3.66 9.81 17.71
N PHE A 161 -4.69 9.46 16.94
CA PHE A 161 -4.56 8.54 15.83
C PHE A 161 -4.32 9.32 14.55
N VAL A 162 -3.33 8.90 13.78
CA VAL A 162 -2.90 9.55 12.55
C VAL A 162 -3.04 8.60 11.39
N ILE A 163 -3.66 9.11 10.32
CA ILE A 163 -3.52 8.55 8.99
C ILE A 163 -2.65 9.52 8.19
N ARG A 164 -1.47 9.07 7.81
CA ARG A 164 -0.54 9.78 6.94
C ARG A 164 -0.68 9.18 5.54
N PRO A 165 -1.43 9.80 4.62
CA PRO A 165 -1.47 9.34 3.24
C PRO A 165 -0.08 9.51 2.61
N ALA A 166 0.22 8.78 1.54
CA ALA A 166 1.50 8.87 0.84
C ALA A 166 1.90 10.34 0.56
N TRP A 167 0.96 11.10 0.00
CA TRP A 167 1.08 12.54 -0.21
C TRP A 167 -0.11 13.30 0.38
N GLY A 168 0.03 14.61 0.59
CA GLY A 168 -1.03 15.45 1.17
C GLY A 168 -0.98 15.57 2.69
N PRO A 169 -2.00 16.19 3.30
CA PRO A 169 -2.02 16.46 4.73
C PRO A 169 -2.21 15.18 5.56
N ARG A 170 -1.77 15.23 6.82
CA ARG A 170 -2.11 14.21 7.83
C ARG A 170 -3.57 14.36 8.23
N ILE A 171 -4.25 13.25 8.41
CA ILE A 171 -5.57 13.22 9.04
C ILE A 171 -5.34 12.84 10.50
N LEU A 172 -5.76 13.72 11.41
CA LEU A 172 -5.54 13.59 12.84
C LEU A 172 -6.88 13.35 13.53
N VAL A 173 -6.92 12.38 14.44
CA VAL A 173 -8.12 12.02 15.20
C VAL A 173 -7.78 11.99 16.69
N ASP A 174 -8.48 12.80 17.47
CA ASP A 174 -8.46 12.73 18.93
C ASP A 174 -9.24 11.48 19.34
N VAL A 175 -8.52 10.48 19.84
CA VAL A 175 -9.08 9.16 20.15
C VAL A 175 -10.01 9.24 21.36
N ASN A 176 -9.74 10.12 22.32
CA ASN A 176 -10.57 10.27 23.51
C ASN A 176 -11.92 10.91 23.19
N LYS A 177 -11.93 11.87 22.26
CA LYS A 177 -13.15 12.56 21.84
C LYS A 177 -13.82 11.89 20.64
N GLY A 178 -13.11 11.01 19.93
CA GLY A 178 -13.57 10.36 18.72
C GLY A 178 -13.86 11.32 17.57
N LYS A 179 -13.04 12.38 17.42
CA LYS A 179 -13.26 13.47 16.47
C LYS A 179 -12.01 13.83 15.70
N LEU A 180 -12.20 14.30 14.47
CA LEU A 180 -11.13 14.90 13.67
C LEU A 180 -10.55 16.14 14.37
N VAL A 181 -9.25 16.28 14.30
CA VAL A 181 -8.52 17.47 14.73
C VAL A 181 -8.17 18.29 13.50
N SER A 182 -8.64 19.55 13.45
CA SER A 182 -8.38 20.45 12.34
C SER A 182 -7.64 21.70 12.80
N GLY A 183 -6.65 22.13 12.01
CA GLY A 183 -5.96 23.41 12.19
C GLY A 183 -4.97 23.50 13.35
N ASP A 184 -4.73 22.42 14.11
CA ASP A 184 -3.77 22.44 15.22
C ASP A 184 -2.34 22.16 14.74
N VAL A 185 -1.59 23.24 14.53
CA VAL A 185 -0.18 23.19 14.10
C VAL A 185 0.76 22.61 15.16
N SER A 186 0.36 22.59 16.44
CA SER A 186 1.20 22.07 17.53
C SER A 186 1.43 20.56 17.41
N LEU A 187 0.52 19.86 16.73
CA LEU A 187 0.57 18.41 16.50
C LEU A 187 1.52 17.99 15.37
N ILE A 188 2.01 18.94 14.57
CA ILE A 188 2.90 18.64 13.45
C ILE A 188 4.25 18.06 13.94
N GLY A 189 4.84 18.67 14.97
CA GLY A 189 6.11 18.22 15.54
C GLY A 189 6.02 16.80 16.11
N PRO A 190 5.07 16.51 17.02
CA PRO A 190 4.85 15.16 17.55
C PRO A 190 4.57 14.11 16.46
N ALA A 191 3.77 14.44 15.44
CA ALA A 191 3.49 13.52 14.35
C ALA A 191 4.75 13.21 13.51
N LEU A 192 5.59 14.21 13.22
CA LEU A 192 6.87 14.01 12.54
C LEU A 192 7.82 13.12 13.34
N GLU A 193 7.89 13.33 14.66
CA GLU A 193 8.72 12.49 15.53
C GLU A 193 8.20 11.05 15.58
N ALA A 194 6.89 10.86 15.68
CA ALA A 194 6.28 9.53 15.63
C ALA A 194 6.60 8.81 14.30
N GLU A 195 6.49 9.48 13.16
CA GLU A 195 6.84 8.90 11.85
C GLU A 195 8.31 8.54 11.75
N LYS A 196 9.20 9.39 12.30
CA LYS A 196 10.62 9.07 12.41
C LYS A 196 10.82 7.80 13.24
N GLN A 197 10.14 7.66 14.37
CA GLN A 197 10.24 6.46 15.19
C GLN A 197 9.69 5.22 14.50
N LEU A 198 8.65 5.32 13.65
CA LEU A 198 8.18 4.21 12.82
C LEU A 198 9.29 3.70 11.88
N VAL A 199 9.96 4.63 11.20
CA VAL A 199 11.09 4.29 10.29
C VAL A 199 12.22 3.64 11.08
N LEU A 200 12.59 4.20 12.23
CA LEU A 200 13.66 3.67 13.06
C LEU A 200 13.32 2.30 13.66
N ALA A 201 12.07 2.07 14.06
CA ALA A 201 11.61 0.78 14.55
C ALA A 201 11.71 -0.28 13.44
N ALA A 202 11.18 0.02 12.24
CA ALA A 202 11.28 -0.88 11.09
C ALA A 202 12.75 -1.20 10.72
N SER A 203 13.65 -0.22 10.85
CA SER A 203 15.08 -0.42 10.57
C SER A 203 15.79 -1.39 11.51
N ARG A 204 15.22 -1.65 12.70
CA ARG A 204 15.76 -2.57 13.70
C ARG A 204 15.17 -3.97 13.58
N THR A 205 14.02 -4.11 12.95
CA THR A 205 13.39 -5.40 12.71
C THR A 205 14.26 -6.21 11.76
N LYS A 206 14.57 -7.45 12.14
CA LYS A 206 15.25 -8.38 11.25
C LYS A 206 14.33 -8.59 10.04
N ILE A 207 14.85 -8.36 8.84
CA ILE A 207 14.07 -8.51 7.61
C ILE A 207 13.83 -10.01 7.40
N GLU A 208 12.73 -10.51 7.95
CA GLU A 208 12.14 -11.80 7.59
C GLU A 208 10.93 -11.44 6.72
N LEU A 209 11.06 -11.74 5.43
CA LEU A 209 10.27 -11.10 4.38
C LEU A 209 8.78 -11.43 4.48
N GLU A 210 8.34 -12.48 5.17
CA GLU A 210 6.96 -13.00 5.05
C GLU A 210 5.95 -12.36 6.04
N ASP A 211 6.39 -11.69 7.11
CA ASP A 211 5.48 -11.29 8.23
C ASP A 211 5.26 -9.77 8.39
N HIS A 212 6.03 -8.91 7.70
CA HIS A 212 6.08 -7.46 7.98
C HIS A 212 6.10 -6.55 6.73
N GLU A 213 5.59 -7.04 5.61
CA GLU A 213 5.88 -6.46 4.29
C GLU A 213 5.30 -5.04 4.10
N ARG A 214 4.06 -4.82 4.55
CA ARG A 214 3.39 -3.53 4.43
C ARG A 214 4.05 -2.44 5.29
N SER A 215 4.45 -2.77 6.52
CA SER A 215 5.14 -1.81 7.40
C SER A 215 6.53 -1.44 6.88
N MET A 216 7.21 -2.34 6.18
CA MET A 216 8.50 -2.07 5.54
C MET A 216 8.37 -1.13 4.33
N LEU A 217 7.31 -1.28 3.51
CA LEU A 217 7.03 -0.37 2.40
C LEU A 217 6.76 1.05 2.89
N GLU A 218 5.88 1.17 3.88
CA GLU A 218 5.54 2.46 4.52
C GLU A 218 6.78 3.12 5.12
N ALA A 219 7.58 2.38 5.89
CA ALA A 219 8.82 2.89 6.49
C ALA A 219 9.86 3.30 5.44
N ALA A 220 10.05 2.52 4.38
CA ALA A 220 10.97 2.86 3.30
C ALA A 220 10.57 4.18 2.63
N TYR A 221 9.30 4.34 2.30
CA TYR A 221 8.78 5.56 1.69
C TYR A 221 8.86 6.78 2.63
N LEU A 222 8.51 6.60 3.90
CA LEU A 222 8.63 7.65 4.92
C LEU A 222 10.08 8.13 5.08
N ALA A 223 11.05 7.21 5.07
CA ALA A 223 12.46 7.57 5.18
C ALA A 223 12.90 8.59 4.11
N GLY A 224 12.49 8.35 2.85
CA GLY A 224 12.79 9.26 1.74
C GLY A 224 11.99 10.56 1.80
N SER A 225 10.69 10.50 2.12
CA SER A 225 9.82 11.69 2.15
C SER A 225 10.12 12.63 3.32
N LEU A 226 10.61 12.10 4.44
CA LEU A 226 11.02 12.86 5.63
C LEU A 226 12.51 13.24 5.62
N ASN A 227 13.25 12.89 4.57
CA ASN A 227 14.67 13.18 4.42
C ASN A 227 15.56 12.62 5.56
N LEU A 228 15.24 11.40 6.04
CA LEU A 228 15.91 10.75 7.18
C LEU A 228 17.20 10.05 6.72
N HIS A 229 18.33 10.74 6.83
CA HIS A 229 19.63 10.23 6.39
C HIS A 229 20.10 9.02 7.21
N GLU A 230 19.73 8.92 8.49
CA GLU A 230 20.06 7.75 9.31
C GLU A 230 19.44 6.43 8.80
N ALA A 231 18.40 6.50 7.96
CA ALA A 231 17.74 5.32 7.38
C ALA A 231 18.44 4.78 6.12
N ILE A 232 19.51 5.42 5.62
CA ILE A 232 20.22 4.98 4.40
C ILE A 232 20.68 3.50 4.47
N PRO A 233 21.27 2.99 5.57
CA PRO A 233 21.66 1.58 5.66
C PRO A 233 20.47 0.62 5.54
N PHE A 234 19.34 0.97 6.15
CA PHE A 234 18.09 0.22 6.07
C PHE A 234 17.56 0.18 4.63
N LEU A 235 17.50 1.32 3.95
CA LEU A 235 17.07 1.41 2.56
C LEU A 235 17.97 0.60 1.61
N LYS A 236 19.30 0.65 1.81
CA LYS A 236 20.25 -0.19 1.05
C LYS A 236 20.03 -1.68 1.25
N SER A 237 19.56 -2.09 2.43
CA SER A 237 19.18 -3.48 2.69
C SER A 237 17.89 -3.85 1.96
N LEU A 238 16.86 -3.00 2.03
CA LEU A 238 15.58 -3.24 1.37
C LEU A 238 15.68 -3.27 -0.15
N GLU A 239 16.61 -2.52 -0.74
CA GLU A 239 16.89 -2.57 -2.17
C GLU A 239 17.24 -3.99 -2.67
N MET A 240 17.77 -4.85 -1.80
CA MET A 240 18.08 -6.24 -2.15
C MET A 240 16.84 -7.14 -2.20
N SER A 241 15.71 -6.70 -1.65
CA SER A 241 14.48 -7.50 -1.56
C SER A 241 13.98 -7.93 -2.94
N THR A 242 13.51 -9.18 -3.02
CA THR A 242 12.80 -9.75 -4.18
C THR A 242 11.30 -9.88 -3.91
N TYR A 243 10.82 -9.31 -2.81
CA TYR A 243 9.40 -9.24 -2.49
C TYR A 243 8.62 -8.55 -3.62
N SER A 244 7.46 -9.11 -3.94
CA SER A 244 6.72 -8.79 -5.16
C SER A 244 5.26 -9.20 -4.98
N GLU A 245 4.40 -8.21 -4.78
CA GLU A 245 2.95 -8.36 -4.76
C GLU A 245 2.33 -7.90 -6.06
N THR A 246 2.86 -6.81 -6.64
CA THR A 246 2.29 -6.23 -7.84
C THR A 246 2.74 -7.02 -9.07
N ASN A 247 1.75 -7.56 -9.78
CA ASN A 247 1.94 -8.26 -11.05
C ASN A 247 0.92 -7.74 -12.05
N SER A 248 1.35 -7.53 -13.29
CA SER A 248 0.47 -7.15 -14.39
C SER A 248 0.40 -8.26 -15.42
N ALA A 249 -0.80 -8.52 -15.92
CA ALA A 249 -1.07 -9.37 -17.07
C ALA A 249 -2.22 -8.73 -17.86
N ARG A 250 -1.92 -7.67 -18.60
CA ARG A 250 -2.91 -7.01 -19.45
C ARG A 250 -3.38 -7.98 -20.54
N GLY A 251 -4.70 -8.09 -20.73
CA GLY A 251 -5.26 -8.84 -21.85
C GLY A 251 -4.95 -8.15 -23.17
N HIS A 252 -4.59 -8.93 -24.19
CA HIS A 252 -4.30 -8.44 -25.54
C HIS A 252 -5.45 -8.75 -26.49
N PRO A 253 -5.57 -8.00 -27.61
CA PRO A 253 -6.45 -8.39 -28.71
C PRO A 253 -6.11 -9.79 -29.27
N ASP A 254 -7.11 -10.44 -29.88
CA ASP A 254 -6.94 -11.74 -30.52
C ASP A 254 -5.82 -11.72 -31.58
N GLY A 255 -4.97 -12.75 -31.57
CA GLY A 255 -3.87 -12.91 -32.53
C GLY A 255 -2.53 -12.29 -32.13
N VAL A 256 -2.47 -11.57 -31.00
CA VAL A 256 -1.20 -11.11 -30.42
C VAL A 256 -0.44 -12.30 -29.84
N ASN A 257 0.80 -12.49 -30.31
CA ASN A 257 1.69 -13.56 -29.86
C ASN A 257 3.08 -12.98 -29.53
N PHE A 258 3.56 -13.23 -28.31
CA PHE A 258 4.88 -12.81 -27.82
C PHE A 258 5.89 -13.97 -27.76
N ASN A 259 5.68 -15.05 -28.52
CA ASN A 259 6.61 -16.17 -28.58
C ASN A 259 8.01 -15.69 -29.00
N ASN A 260 8.99 -15.96 -28.14
CA ASN A 260 10.38 -15.47 -28.18
C ASN A 260 10.57 -13.95 -28.04
N GLU A 261 9.52 -13.20 -27.72
CA GLU A 261 9.54 -11.77 -27.43
C GLU A 261 9.15 -11.49 -25.98
N ILE A 262 9.23 -10.21 -25.59
CA ILE A 262 8.80 -9.74 -24.27
C ILE A 262 7.52 -8.94 -24.45
N ASP A 263 6.49 -9.30 -23.70
CA ASP A 263 5.30 -8.48 -23.53
C ASP A 263 5.62 -7.30 -22.59
N PRO A 264 5.56 -6.05 -23.06
CA PRO A 264 5.91 -4.90 -22.24
C PRO A 264 4.94 -4.65 -21.07
N PHE A 265 3.75 -5.25 -21.10
CA PHE A 265 2.68 -5.06 -20.13
C PHE A 265 2.49 -6.26 -19.19
N ARG A 266 3.26 -7.33 -19.37
CA ARG A 266 3.30 -8.49 -18.48
C ARG A 266 4.58 -8.55 -17.69
N TYR A 267 4.50 -8.13 -16.43
CA TYR A 267 5.64 -7.97 -15.55
C TYR A 267 5.28 -8.23 -14.10
N ARG A 268 6.32 -8.42 -13.29
CA ARG A 268 6.25 -8.41 -11.84
C ARG A 268 7.05 -7.24 -11.29
N THR A 269 6.57 -6.60 -10.24
CA THR A 269 7.27 -5.49 -9.57
C THR A 269 7.91 -5.99 -8.29
N TYR A 270 9.14 -5.56 -8.01
CA TYR A 270 9.83 -5.77 -6.74
C TYR A 270 9.59 -4.56 -5.83
N ASP A 271 8.45 -4.56 -5.15
CA ASP A 271 7.84 -3.38 -4.54
C ASP A 271 8.71 -2.67 -3.49
N LEU A 272 9.30 -3.46 -2.58
CA LEU A 272 10.21 -2.94 -1.55
C LEU A 272 11.48 -2.37 -2.17
N ARG A 273 12.01 -3.02 -3.21
CA ARG A 273 13.19 -2.53 -3.92
C ARG A 273 12.89 -1.21 -4.62
N GLN A 274 11.80 -1.13 -5.37
CA GLN A 274 11.39 0.08 -6.08
C GLN A 274 11.22 1.27 -5.13
N THR A 275 10.53 1.04 -4.01
CA THR A 275 10.30 2.07 -2.97
C THR A 275 11.60 2.51 -2.30
N ALA A 276 12.50 1.56 -1.99
CA ALA A 276 13.81 1.87 -1.41
C ALA A 276 14.68 2.68 -2.37
N GLN A 277 14.70 2.34 -3.67
CA GLN A 277 15.46 3.07 -4.68
C GLN A 277 14.97 4.51 -4.86
N LEU A 278 13.65 4.75 -4.89
CA LEU A 278 13.12 6.11 -4.90
C LEU A 278 13.60 6.89 -3.67
N SER A 279 13.50 6.27 -2.49
CA SER A 279 13.83 6.91 -1.22
C SER A 279 15.32 7.22 -1.10
N LEU A 280 16.19 6.32 -1.58
CA LEU A 280 17.64 6.58 -1.68
C LEU A 280 17.93 7.80 -2.57
N ARG A 281 17.27 7.90 -3.74
CA ARG A 281 17.43 9.06 -4.64
C ARG A 281 17.02 10.37 -3.99
N ARG A 282 15.95 10.38 -3.19
CA ARG A 282 15.51 11.56 -2.41
C ARG A 282 16.55 12.01 -1.38
N LEU A 283 17.26 11.06 -0.79
CA LEU A 283 18.37 11.30 0.14
C LEU A 283 19.71 11.60 -0.56
N GLY A 284 19.71 11.80 -1.89
CA GLY A 284 20.92 12.08 -2.65
C GLY A 284 21.86 10.89 -2.83
N VAL A 285 21.39 9.66 -2.58
CA VAL A 285 22.17 8.43 -2.74
C VAL A 285 21.76 7.73 -4.03
N ALA A 286 22.74 7.45 -4.91
CA ALA A 286 22.49 6.63 -6.09
C ALA A 286 22.17 5.18 -5.69
N PRO A 287 21.03 4.62 -6.10
CA PRO A 287 20.69 3.22 -5.86
C PRO A 287 21.60 2.28 -6.64
N ARG A 288 21.61 1.00 -6.25
CA ARG A 288 22.21 -0.08 -7.05
C ARG A 288 21.41 -0.26 -8.33
N ASN A 289 22.08 -0.69 -9.39
CA ASN A 289 21.44 -1.03 -10.67
C ASN A 289 20.76 -2.41 -10.61
N LEU A 290 19.91 -2.62 -9.61
CA LEU A 290 19.04 -3.80 -9.49
C LEU A 290 17.70 -3.52 -10.17
N PRO A 291 17.12 -4.50 -10.89
CA PRO A 291 15.87 -4.28 -11.61
C PRO A 291 14.70 -4.14 -10.64
N CYS A 292 13.85 -3.12 -10.81
CA CYS A 292 12.58 -3.00 -10.08
C CYS A 292 11.47 -3.86 -10.69
N HIS A 293 11.64 -4.32 -11.93
CA HIS A 293 10.67 -5.16 -12.63
C HIS A 293 11.32 -6.41 -13.22
N GLY A 294 10.61 -7.52 -13.12
CA GLY A 294 10.94 -8.79 -13.78
C GLY A 294 10.00 -9.06 -14.94
N PHE A 295 10.53 -9.62 -16.02
CA PHE A 295 9.77 -9.96 -17.22
C PHE A 295 9.91 -11.44 -17.54
N MET A 296 8.93 -11.96 -18.27
CA MET A 296 8.93 -13.33 -18.76
C MET A 296 9.07 -13.33 -20.28
N ILE A 297 9.76 -14.32 -20.83
CA ILE A 297 9.80 -14.62 -22.26
C ILE A 297 9.03 -15.91 -22.49
N GLU A 298 8.09 -15.88 -23.43
CA GLU A 298 7.30 -17.05 -23.82
C GLU A 298 8.06 -17.86 -24.88
N ARG A 299 8.02 -19.19 -24.78
CA ARG A 299 8.60 -20.12 -25.77
C ARG A 299 7.64 -21.29 -25.96
N GLY A 300 6.83 -21.22 -27.00
CA GLY A 300 5.67 -22.10 -27.15
C GLY A 300 4.68 -21.86 -26.01
N ASP A 301 4.28 -22.92 -25.31
CA ASP A 301 3.31 -22.85 -24.22
C ASP A 301 3.96 -22.58 -22.83
N GLU A 302 5.29 -22.41 -22.78
CA GLU A 302 6.04 -22.20 -21.54
C GLU A 302 6.55 -20.76 -21.41
N ALA A 303 6.57 -20.23 -20.18
CA ALA A 303 7.08 -18.89 -19.87
C ALA A 303 8.31 -18.98 -18.95
N PHE A 304 9.39 -18.30 -19.31
CA PHE A 304 10.66 -18.32 -18.58
C PHE A 304 11.06 -16.93 -18.09
N PRO A 305 11.69 -16.78 -16.91
CA PRO A 305 12.24 -15.49 -16.48
C PRO A 305 13.27 -14.96 -17.48
N PHE A 306 13.06 -13.74 -17.96
CA PHE A 306 14.00 -13.08 -18.85
C PHE A 306 15.12 -12.41 -18.04
N THR A 307 16.36 -12.71 -18.41
CA THR A 307 17.55 -12.04 -17.86
C THR A 307 18.17 -11.15 -18.93
N PRO A 308 18.14 -9.82 -18.77
CA PRO A 308 18.76 -8.91 -19.71
C PRO A 308 20.27 -9.13 -19.84
N LYS A 309 20.84 -8.79 -21.00
CA LYS A 309 22.29 -8.76 -21.19
C LYS A 309 22.97 -7.91 -20.11
N LYS A 310 24.11 -8.39 -19.61
CA LYS A 310 24.93 -7.67 -18.64
C LYS A 310 25.41 -6.35 -19.26
N GLN A 311 25.05 -5.24 -18.62
CA GLN A 311 25.47 -3.92 -19.05
C GLN A 311 26.94 -3.68 -18.70
N THR A 312 27.73 -3.18 -19.65
CA THR A 312 29.15 -2.83 -19.47
C THR A 312 29.36 -1.37 -19.07
N GLN A 313 28.31 -0.55 -19.16
CA GLN A 313 28.33 0.87 -18.81
C GLN A 313 27.11 1.23 -17.95
N PRO A 314 27.15 2.38 -17.23
CA PRO A 314 25.98 2.91 -16.54
C PRO A 314 24.79 3.14 -17.48
N ARG A 315 23.57 2.90 -16.98
CA ARG A 315 22.32 2.97 -17.75
C ARG A 315 22.17 4.26 -18.55
N HIS A 316 22.49 5.40 -17.94
CA HIS A 316 22.36 6.72 -18.58
C HIS A 316 23.25 6.89 -19.82
N LYS A 317 24.37 6.16 -19.95
CA LYS A 317 25.23 6.19 -21.14
C LYS A 317 24.66 5.37 -22.30
N ASN A 318 23.91 4.31 -21.99
CA ASN A 318 23.25 3.48 -23.00
C ASN A 318 21.90 4.05 -23.44
N ALA A 319 21.32 4.99 -22.69
CA ALA A 319 20.03 5.61 -22.99
C ALA A 319 19.95 6.20 -24.41
N VAL A 320 21.05 6.73 -24.95
CA VAL A 320 21.11 7.29 -26.32
C VAL A 320 20.98 6.24 -27.43
N GLN A 321 21.15 4.95 -27.09
CA GLN A 321 21.03 3.85 -28.03
C GLN A 321 19.58 3.41 -28.20
N VAL A 322 18.68 3.77 -27.28
CA VAL A 322 17.25 3.46 -27.38
C VAL A 322 16.61 4.29 -28.47
N LYS A 323 15.83 3.65 -29.36
CA LYS A 323 15.20 4.27 -30.52
C LYS A 323 13.76 3.81 -30.68
N THR A 324 12.93 4.66 -31.29
CA THR A 324 11.60 4.26 -31.78
C THR A 324 11.72 3.03 -32.68
N GLY A 325 10.78 2.10 -32.55
CA GLY A 325 10.76 0.82 -33.25
C GLY A 325 11.49 -0.31 -32.52
N MET A 326 12.22 -0.04 -31.43
CA MET A 326 12.82 -1.11 -30.62
C MET A 326 11.76 -1.92 -29.89
N SER A 327 11.95 -3.24 -29.84
CA SER A 327 11.10 -4.12 -29.04
C SER A 327 11.42 -4.01 -27.54
N ALA A 328 10.48 -4.41 -26.68
CA ALA A 328 10.69 -4.48 -25.23
C ALA A 328 11.96 -5.28 -24.86
N LYS A 329 12.20 -6.39 -25.56
CA LYS A 329 13.39 -7.24 -25.38
C LYS A 329 14.69 -6.51 -25.74
N GLU A 330 14.70 -5.72 -26.81
CA GLU A 330 15.86 -4.90 -27.21
C GLU A 330 16.14 -3.80 -26.20
N VAL A 331 15.09 -3.12 -25.72
CA VAL A 331 15.21 -2.09 -24.68
C VAL A 331 15.80 -2.66 -23.40
N LEU A 332 15.25 -3.79 -22.90
CA LEU A 332 15.77 -4.46 -21.71
C LEU A 332 17.24 -4.84 -21.87
N ASN A 333 17.63 -5.35 -23.03
CA ASN A 333 19.03 -5.68 -23.33
C ASN A 333 19.95 -4.46 -23.46
N THR A 334 19.41 -3.26 -23.68
CA THR A 334 20.17 -2.03 -23.90
C THR A 334 20.34 -1.22 -22.61
N ILE A 335 19.27 -1.06 -21.82
CA ILE A 335 19.27 -0.23 -20.60
C ILE A 335 18.76 -0.94 -19.35
N GLY A 336 18.36 -2.22 -19.45
CA GLY A 336 17.80 -2.97 -18.33
C GLY A 336 16.31 -2.70 -18.10
N ALA A 337 15.80 -3.22 -16.99
CA ALA A 337 14.41 -3.07 -16.58
C ALA A 337 14.09 -1.61 -16.22
N PRO A 338 12.85 -1.14 -16.53
CA PRO A 338 12.40 0.17 -16.08
C PRO A 338 12.29 0.24 -14.56
N ASP A 339 12.35 1.47 -14.05
CA ASP A 339 12.14 1.75 -12.64
C ASP A 339 10.65 1.89 -12.32
N TYR A 340 9.82 2.26 -13.30
CA TYR A 340 8.36 2.39 -13.20
C TYR A 340 7.70 1.97 -14.51
N ILE A 341 6.50 1.39 -14.41
CA ILE A 341 5.65 1.09 -15.58
C ILE A 341 4.28 1.70 -15.29
N ASN A 342 3.72 2.43 -16.25
CA ASN A 342 2.39 3.01 -16.14
C ASN A 342 1.66 2.86 -17.47
N ASP A 343 0.52 2.17 -17.46
CA ASP A 343 -0.30 1.84 -18.63
C ASP A 343 0.51 1.31 -19.82
N ASP A 344 0.84 2.18 -20.77
CA ASP A 344 1.54 1.90 -22.01
C ASP A 344 3.03 2.32 -22.01
N SER A 345 3.54 2.74 -20.85
CA SER A 345 4.84 3.40 -20.76
C SER A 345 5.79 2.78 -19.74
N TRP A 346 7.07 2.74 -20.10
CA TRP A 346 8.18 2.39 -19.23
C TRP A 346 8.97 3.64 -18.89
N SER A 347 9.28 3.85 -17.62
CA SER A 347 10.01 5.02 -17.16
C SER A 347 11.24 4.64 -16.35
N TYR A 348 12.31 5.37 -16.58
CA TYR A 348 13.64 5.15 -16.03
C TYR A 348 14.14 6.43 -15.38
N ASP A 349 14.68 6.31 -14.17
CA ASP A 349 15.37 7.38 -13.46
C ASP A 349 16.88 7.21 -13.62
N MET A 350 17.50 8.17 -14.30
CA MET A 350 18.87 8.09 -14.75
C MET A 350 19.78 8.87 -13.80
N ASP A 351 20.59 8.13 -13.04
CA ASP A 351 21.56 8.66 -12.07
C ASP A 351 22.85 9.15 -12.79
N ALA A 352 22.70 10.11 -13.71
CA ALA A 352 23.80 10.83 -14.36
C ALA A 352 24.25 12.04 -13.50
N GLU A 353 25.39 12.64 -13.83
CA GLU A 353 25.86 13.88 -13.17
C GLU A 353 24.79 14.98 -13.19
N VAL A 354 24.12 15.14 -14.33
CA VAL A 354 22.85 15.85 -14.44
C VAL A 354 21.73 14.81 -14.57
N PRO A 355 21.02 14.48 -13.47
CA PRO A 355 20.01 13.44 -13.48
C PRO A 355 18.82 13.81 -14.37
N PHE A 356 18.19 12.80 -14.97
CA PHE A 356 17.02 12.96 -15.82
C PHE A 356 16.13 11.72 -15.75
N SER A 357 14.88 11.85 -16.19
CA SER A 357 14.01 10.69 -16.41
C SER A 357 13.84 10.43 -17.91
N LEU A 358 13.79 9.16 -18.29
CA LEU A 358 13.52 8.71 -19.65
C LEU A 358 12.22 7.91 -19.64
N THR A 359 11.24 8.32 -20.43
CA THR A 359 9.97 7.62 -20.61
C THR A 359 9.88 7.11 -22.03
N LEU A 360 9.56 5.82 -22.16
CA LEU A 360 9.34 5.12 -23.42
C LEU A 360 7.87 4.71 -23.47
N THR A 361 7.15 5.13 -24.51
CA THR A 361 5.77 4.68 -24.76
C THR A 361 5.81 3.53 -25.74
N PHE A 362 5.03 2.50 -25.49
CA PHE A 362 4.92 1.31 -26.33
C PHE A 362 3.55 1.26 -27.02
N ASP A 363 3.53 0.75 -28.25
CA ASP A 363 2.34 0.06 -28.74
C ASP A 363 2.30 -1.36 -28.18
N THR A 364 1.64 -2.31 -28.86
CA THR A 364 1.66 -3.71 -28.44
C THR A 364 3.06 -4.31 -28.36
N TYR A 365 4.00 -3.92 -29.24
CA TYR A 365 5.28 -4.59 -29.43
C TYR A 365 6.50 -3.68 -29.24
N ASN A 366 6.40 -2.43 -29.67
CA ASN A 366 7.55 -1.59 -29.94
C ASN A 366 7.42 -0.21 -29.30
N VAL A 367 8.57 0.41 -29.04
CA VAL A 367 8.65 1.81 -28.62
C VAL A 367 8.11 2.72 -29.73
N THR A 368 7.08 3.50 -29.44
CA THR A 368 6.49 4.48 -30.36
C THR A 368 6.97 5.90 -30.07
N ALA A 369 7.24 6.22 -28.80
CA ALA A 369 7.72 7.53 -28.39
C ALA A 369 8.81 7.44 -27.32
N ILE A 370 9.73 8.41 -27.35
CA ILE A 370 10.82 8.55 -26.39
C ILE A 370 10.81 9.98 -25.88
N LYS A 371 10.73 10.14 -24.56
CA LYS A 371 10.72 11.44 -23.90
C LYS A 371 11.79 11.51 -22.83
N LYS A 372 12.67 12.50 -22.92
CA LYS A 372 13.67 12.82 -21.90
C LYS A 372 13.22 14.07 -21.15
N GLU A 373 13.17 13.99 -19.83
CA GLU A 373 12.62 15.05 -18.98
C GLU A 373 13.52 15.34 -17.78
N ALA A 374 13.20 16.44 -17.08
CA ALA A 374 13.72 16.67 -15.74
C ALA A 374 13.41 15.45 -14.84
N PRO A 375 14.26 15.18 -13.83
CA PRO A 375 14.13 14.00 -12.99
C PRO A 375 12.80 14.01 -12.23
N LEU A 376 11.90 13.09 -12.58
CA LEU A 376 10.52 13.01 -12.08
C LEU A 376 10.44 12.70 -10.57
N TRP A 377 11.53 12.21 -9.96
CA TRP A 377 11.59 11.97 -8.53
C TRP A 377 11.92 13.21 -7.69
N LYS A 378 12.38 14.30 -8.33
CA LYS A 378 12.78 15.54 -7.62
C LYS A 378 11.63 16.51 -7.42
N ILE A 379 10.63 16.49 -8.30
CA ILE A 379 9.56 17.50 -8.33
C ILE A 379 8.22 16.79 -8.50
N GLY A 380 7.20 17.25 -7.77
CA GLY A 380 5.84 16.75 -7.93
C GLY A 380 5.61 15.41 -7.24
N LEU A 381 4.61 14.68 -7.74
CA LEU A 381 4.12 13.42 -7.16
C LEU A 381 4.11 12.27 -8.17
N ASP A 382 4.79 12.42 -9.31
CA ASP A 382 4.71 11.46 -10.41
C ASP A 382 5.22 10.07 -9.98
N ARG A 383 6.36 10.02 -9.28
CA ARG A 383 6.88 8.75 -8.74
C ARG A 383 6.07 8.21 -7.57
N ASP A 384 5.52 9.08 -6.73
CA ASP A 384 4.67 8.68 -5.62
C ASP A 384 3.41 7.97 -6.11
N LYS A 385 2.75 8.55 -7.13
CA LYS A 385 1.57 7.96 -7.76
C LYS A 385 1.89 6.62 -8.42
N ALA A 386 3.04 6.52 -9.08
CA ALA A 386 3.49 5.28 -9.72
C ALA A 386 3.86 4.16 -8.73
N LEU A 387 4.11 4.46 -7.45
CA LEU A 387 4.35 3.45 -6.40
C LEU A 387 3.08 3.04 -5.64
N ALA A 388 2.07 3.89 -5.64
CA ALA A 388 0.95 3.81 -4.71
C ALA A 388 -0.10 2.77 -5.10
N PHE A 389 -0.20 2.43 -6.39
CA PHE A 389 -1.29 1.66 -6.97
C PHE A 389 -0.79 0.58 -7.92
#